data_AF-A0AAQ5Y7W1-F1
#
_entry.id   AF-A0AAQ5Y7W1-F1
#
_cell.length_a   1.000
_cell.length_b   1.000
_cell.length_c   1.000
_cell.angle_alpha   90.00
_cell.angle_beta   90.00
_cell.angle_gamma   90.00
#
_symmetry.space_group_name_H-M   'P 1'
#
loop_
_entity.id
_entity.type
_entity.pdbx_description
1 polymer ?
#
loop_
_entity_poly.entity_id
_entity_poly.type
_entity_poly.pdbx_seq_one_letter_code
_entity_poly.pdbx_strand_id
1 'polypeptide(L)'
;MYYLTNEKPQCWIFALVFAWGYNNCGQIGSGSTANQPHPRKVTGSLQGKTAVGITCGQTSSMALANNGEVYGWGYNGNGQLGIGNNGNQLTPCRLTALQGLCVHQIASGYGHCLALTDEGLLYAWGANTYGQLGNGNKSNHLSPVQIMADKERIVEVAACHSTHTSAAKTQSGQVYMWGQCRGQAIVLPHLTHFANTDDVFACFATPSVMWRLMSMEHDDFMTVAESLRKEFDSPETADLKFSVDGKCIHVHKAVLKIRCEHFRSMFRSQWTEDQQDVIEIGQFSYPVYRSFLQFLYTDAVDLPPEDAIGLLDLATSYCENRLKRLCQQIIMRGITVENAFTLLSAAIRYDAEDLEEFCFRFCVNHLTQVTQTGAFWQVDGAMLKEFISRASRCGAFKN
;
A
#
# COMPACT_ATOMS: atom_id res chain seq x y z
N MET A 1 -26.50 0.38 -10.34
CA MET A 1 -25.92 0.70 -9.02
C MET A 1 -26.83 0.04 -7.98
N TYR A 2 -26.27 -0.60 -6.95
CA TYR A 2 -27.01 -1.33 -5.92
C TYR A 2 -26.72 -0.71 -4.56
N TYR A 3 -27.70 -0.72 -3.65
CA TYR A 3 -27.56 -0.21 -2.29
C TYR A 3 -28.17 -1.20 -1.30
N LEU A 4 -27.44 -1.50 -0.21
CA LEU A 4 -27.88 -2.28 0.94
C LEU A 4 -28.16 -1.30 2.08
N THR A 5 -29.40 -1.29 2.58
CA THR A 5 -29.78 -0.48 3.74
C THR A 5 -29.45 -1.25 5.03
N ASN A 6 -28.52 -0.74 5.84
CA ASN A 6 -28.31 -1.17 7.22
C ASN A 6 -29.10 -0.25 8.15
N GLU A 7 -30.30 -0.67 8.58
CA GLU A 7 -30.97 -0.01 9.70
C GLU A 7 -30.41 -0.56 11.03
N LYS A 8 -29.89 0.32 11.90
CA LYS A 8 -29.49 0.01 13.29
C LYS A 8 -30.46 0.69 14.28
N PRO A 9 -30.53 0.30 15.57
CA PRO A 9 -30.30 -1.02 16.16
C PRO A 9 -31.44 -1.42 17.14
N GLN A 10 -32.11 -2.57 16.93
CA GLN A 10 -32.63 -3.47 18.00
C GLN A 10 -33.53 -4.63 17.50
N CYS A 11 -33.88 -4.72 16.22
CA CYS A 11 -34.64 -5.85 15.69
C CYS A 11 -34.03 -6.30 14.37
N TRP A 12 -33.79 -7.61 14.24
CA TRP A 12 -33.52 -8.39 13.02
C TRP A 12 -33.26 -7.58 11.74
N ILE A 13 -31.98 -7.47 11.34
CA ILE A 13 -31.58 -6.79 10.10
C ILE A 13 -32.18 -7.53 8.89
N PHE A 14 -33.24 -6.98 8.30
CA PHE A 14 -33.72 -7.38 6.98
C PHE A 14 -33.04 -6.51 5.92
N ALA A 15 -31.87 -6.92 5.44
CA ALA A 15 -31.22 -6.25 4.32
C ALA A 15 -32.00 -6.54 3.01
N LEU A 16 -32.63 -5.50 2.48
CA LEU A 16 -33.39 -5.52 1.23
C LEU A 16 -32.50 -5.14 0.04
N VAL A 17 -32.73 -5.78 -1.11
CA VAL A 17 -32.00 -5.50 -2.37
C VAL A 17 -32.78 -4.49 -3.22
N PHE A 18 -32.15 -3.37 -3.58
CA PHE A 18 -32.68 -2.39 -4.52
C PHE A 18 -31.79 -2.27 -5.77
N ALA A 19 -32.40 -2.21 -6.95
CA ALA A 19 -31.74 -2.18 -8.25
C ALA A 19 -32.31 -1.08 -9.16
N TRP A 20 -31.44 -0.42 -9.92
CA TRP A 20 -31.81 0.57 -10.95
C TRP A 20 -30.71 0.72 -12.01
N GLY A 21 -31.08 1.29 -13.15
CA GLY A 21 -30.21 1.58 -14.30
C GLY A 21 -30.63 0.87 -15.58
N TYR A 22 -29.63 0.42 -16.34
CA TYR A 22 -29.81 -0.36 -17.57
C TYR A 22 -30.30 -1.78 -17.28
N ASN A 23 -31.22 -2.28 -18.09
CA ASN A 23 -31.90 -3.56 -17.86
C ASN A 23 -32.06 -4.44 -19.12
N ASN A 24 -31.27 -4.21 -20.17
CA ASN A 24 -31.44 -4.88 -21.46
C ASN A 24 -31.40 -6.42 -21.38
N CYS A 25 -30.83 -7.00 -20.32
CA CYS A 25 -30.75 -8.44 -20.10
C CYS A 25 -31.51 -8.92 -18.85
N GLY A 26 -32.30 -8.06 -18.20
CA GLY A 26 -32.99 -8.39 -16.96
C GLY A 26 -32.12 -8.26 -15.71
N GLN A 27 -30.95 -7.61 -15.80
CA GLN A 27 -30.01 -7.48 -14.68
C GLN A 27 -30.57 -6.72 -13.47
N ILE A 28 -31.71 -6.04 -13.59
CA ILE A 28 -32.40 -5.38 -12.46
C ILE A 28 -33.26 -6.38 -11.68
N GLY A 29 -33.58 -7.55 -12.25
CA GLY A 29 -34.39 -8.56 -11.56
C GLY A 29 -35.88 -8.19 -11.47
N SER A 30 -36.35 -7.36 -12.40
CA SER A 30 -37.68 -6.75 -12.40
C SER A 30 -38.79 -7.60 -13.05
N GLY A 31 -38.42 -8.71 -13.69
CA GLY A 31 -39.29 -9.49 -14.58
C GLY A 31 -39.45 -8.89 -15.98
N SER A 32 -38.70 -7.84 -16.30
CA SER A 32 -38.74 -7.09 -17.57
C SER A 32 -37.33 -6.78 -18.05
N THR A 33 -37.21 -6.35 -19.31
CA THR A 33 -35.97 -5.78 -19.88
C THR A 33 -36.00 -4.25 -19.98
N ALA A 34 -37.05 -3.60 -19.49
CA ALA A 34 -37.16 -2.14 -19.46
C ALA A 34 -36.20 -1.54 -18.44
N ASN A 35 -35.48 -0.48 -18.83
CA ASN A 35 -34.60 0.29 -17.96
C ASN A 35 -35.39 0.85 -16.77
N GLN A 36 -34.75 0.91 -15.60
CA GLN A 36 -35.37 1.38 -14.38
C GLN A 36 -34.63 2.62 -13.88
N PRO A 37 -35.14 3.85 -14.10
CA PRO A 37 -34.42 5.07 -13.72
C PRO A 37 -34.36 5.33 -12.21
N HIS A 38 -35.25 4.71 -11.43
CA HIS A 38 -35.35 4.90 -9.98
C HIS A 38 -35.11 3.59 -9.23
N PRO A 39 -34.55 3.60 -8.01
CA PRO A 39 -34.39 2.41 -7.18
C PRO A 39 -35.69 1.60 -7.06
N ARG A 40 -35.63 0.32 -7.41
CA ARG A 40 -36.73 -0.62 -7.28
C ARG A 40 -36.29 -1.80 -6.42
N LYS A 41 -37.14 -2.17 -5.45
CA LYS A 41 -36.93 -3.39 -4.67
C LYS A 41 -36.98 -4.61 -5.58
N VAL A 42 -35.94 -5.43 -5.51
CA VAL A 42 -35.88 -6.72 -6.23
C VAL A 42 -36.81 -7.70 -5.51
N THR A 43 -37.69 -8.35 -6.27
CA THR A 43 -38.71 -9.28 -5.76
C THR A 43 -38.56 -10.65 -6.42
N GLY A 44 -39.46 -11.61 -6.13
CA GLY A 44 -39.40 -12.97 -6.65
C GLY A 44 -38.79 -13.94 -5.63
N SER A 45 -37.87 -14.80 -6.06
CA SER A 45 -37.29 -15.84 -5.19
C SER A 45 -36.41 -15.29 -4.04
N LEU A 46 -36.03 -14.01 -4.10
CA LEU A 46 -35.36 -13.28 -3.01
C LEU A 46 -36.34 -12.68 -1.98
N GLN A 47 -37.66 -12.75 -2.21
CA GLN A 47 -38.64 -12.19 -1.28
C GLN A 47 -38.62 -12.96 0.05
N GLY A 48 -38.50 -12.22 1.16
CA GLY A 48 -38.41 -12.82 2.50
C GLY A 48 -37.03 -13.37 2.86
N LYS A 49 -36.01 -13.16 2.01
CA LYS A 49 -34.62 -13.50 2.29
C LYS A 49 -33.84 -12.24 2.72
N THR A 50 -32.88 -12.42 3.62
CA THR A 50 -31.93 -11.36 4.02
C THR A 50 -30.68 -11.49 3.18
N ALA A 51 -30.41 -10.53 2.31
CA ALA A 51 -29.20 -10.50 1.49
C ALA A 51 -28.03 -9.91 2.29
N VAL A 52 -26.95 -10.67 2.45
CA VAL A 52 -25.73 -10.24 3.16
C VAL A 52 -24.60 -9.84 2.22
N GLY A 53 -24.74 -10.13 0.92
CA GLY A 53 -23.78 -9.71 -0.09
C GLY A 53 -24.44 -9.55 -1.46
N ILE A 54 -23.94 -8.60 -2.25
CA ILE A 54 -24.34 -8.39 -3.65
C ILE A 54 -23.06 -8.23 -4.46
N THR A 55 -23.00 -8.88 -5.62
CA THR A 55 -21.94 -8.65 -6.61
C THR A 55 -22.53 -8.56 -8.01
N CYS A 56 -21.82 -7.88 -8.91
CA CYS A 56 -22.30 -7.55 -10.24
C CYS A 56 -21.24 -7.92 -11.27
N GLY A 57 -21.65 -8.66 -12.31
CA GLY A 57 -20.92 -8.71 -13.57
C GLY A 57 -21.38 -7.59 -14.52
N GLN A 58 -20.94 -7.63 -15.77
CA GLN A 58 -21.25 -6.58 -16.75
C GLN A 58 -22.76 -6.38 -16.97
N THR A 59 -23.49 -7.48 -17.08
CA THR A 59 -24.95 -7.51 -17.33
C THR A 59 -25.66 -8.60 -16.51
N SER A 60 -25.05 -9.02 -15.40
CA SER A 60 -25.58 -10.03 -14.49
C SER A 60 -25.39 -9.58 -13.04
N SER A 61 -26.26 -10.02 -12.17
CA SER A 61 -26.24 -9.69 -10.74
C SER A 61 -26.37 -10.96 -9.92
N MET A 62 -25.72 -10.96 -8.76
CA MET A 62 -25.72 -12.05 -7.80
C MET A 62 -26.02 -11.49 -6.41
N ALA A 63 -26.77 -12.26 -5.62
CA ALA A 63 -26.98 -12.00 -4.21
C ALA A 63 -26.63 -13.23 -3.38
N LEU A 64 -25.98 -12.99 -2.25
CA LEU A 64 -25.73 -13.96 -1.19
C LEU A 64 -26.74 -13.72 -0.07
N ALA A 65 -27.52 -14.75 0.26
CA ALA A 65 -28.42 -14.72 1.40
C ALA A 65 -27.70 -15.11 2.69
N ASN A 66 -28.23 -14.68 3.84
CA ASN A 66 -27.67 -14.94 5.17
C ASN A 66 -27.55 -16.43 5.55
N ASN A 67 -28.32 -17.30 4.89
CA ASN A 67 -28.27 -18.74 5.06
C ASN A 67 -27.31 -19.43 4.07
N GLY A 68 -26.48 -18.66 3.36
CA GLY A 68 -25.52 -19.15 2.39
C GLY A 68 -26.08 -19.49 1.01
N GLU A 69 -27.37 -19.27 0.75
CA GLU A 69 -27.96 -19.47 -0.57
C GLU A 69 -27.53 -18.36 -1.56
N VAL A 70 -27.19 -18.76 -2.79
CA VAL A 70 -26.79 -17.83 -3.87
C VAL A 70 -27.92 -17.70 -4.89
N TYR A 71 -28.19 -16.47 -5.30
CA TYR A 71 -29.21 -16.13 -6.29
C TYR A 71 -28.60 -15.30 -7.42
N GLY A 72 -28.91 -15.64 -8.67
CA GLY A 72 -28.41 -14.96 -9.86
C GLY A 72 -29.51 -14.50 -10.79
N TRP A 73 -29.33 -13.34 -11.44
CA TRP A 73 -30.22 -12.86 -12.50
C TRP A 73 -29.50 -11.97 -13.52
N GLY A 74 -30.14 -11.72 -14.66
CA GLY A 74 -29.63 -10.96 -15.79
C GLY A 74 -29.15 -11.84 -16.94
N TYR A 75 -28.12 -11.37 -17.63
CA TYR A 75 -27.51 -12.04 -18.77
C TYR A 75 -26.85 -13.35 -18.36
N ASN A 76 -27.02 -14.40 -19.18
CA ASN A 76 -26.49 -15.74 -18.92
C ASN A 76 -25.88 -16.41 -20.17
N GLY A 77 -25.56 -15.66 -21.22
CA GLY A 77 -25.08 -16.24 -22.48
C GLY A 77 -23.77 -17.03 -22.36
N ASN A 78 -22.97 -16.77 -21.31
CA ASN A 78 -21.74 -17.52 -21.02
C ASN A 78 -21.87 -18.46 -19.82
N GLY A 79 -23.08 -18.68 -19.29
CA GLY A 79 -23.29 -19.45 -18.07
C GLY A 79 -22.91 -18.72 -16.79
N GLN A 80 -22.71 -17.39 -16.81
CA GLN A 80 -22.31 -16.59 -15.65
C GLN A 80 -23.30 -16.65 -14.48
N LEU A 81 -24.53 -17.10 -14.72
CA LEU A 81 -25.47 -17.35 -13.65
C LEU A 81 -25.24 -18.68 -12.95
N GLY A 82 -24.60 -19.67 -13.57
CA GLY A 82 -24.29 -20.94 -12.89
C GLY A 82 -25.49 -21.89 -12.72
N ILE A 83 -26.57 -21.66 -13.46
CA ILE A 83 -27.85 -22.41 -13.35
C ILE A 83 -27.93 -23.62 -14.30
N GLY A 84 -26.82 -24.06 -14.87
CA GLY A 84 -26.75 -25.23 -15.76
C GLY A 84 -27.31 -25.02 -17.17
N ASN A 85 -27.56 -23.77 -17.56
CA ASN A 85 -28.03 -23.39 -18.91
C ASN A 85 -27.52 -21.99 -19.29
N ASN A 86 -27.84 -21.53 -20.51
CA ASN A 86 -27.46 -20.21 -21.05
C ASN A 86 -28.62 -19.20 -21.14
N GLY A 87 -29.77 -19.50 -20.53
CA GLY A 87 -30.96 -18.65 -20.60
C GLY A 87 -30.87 -17.49 -19.61
N ASN A 88 -31.09 -16.26 -20.11
CA ASN A 88 -31.19 -15.06 -19.25
C ASN A 88 -32.29 -15.23 -18.21
N GLN A 89 -32.09 -14.66 -17.03
CA GLN A 89 -33.08 -14.69 -15.95
C GLN A 89 -33.54 -13.27 -15.65
N LEU A 90 -34.81 -12.97 -15.93
CA LEU A 90 -35.38 -11.63 -15.71
C LEU A 90 -35.72 -11.38 -14.23
N THR A 91 -35.69 -12.42 -13.41
CA THR A 91 -35.92 -12.37 -11.95
C THR A 91 -34.86 -13.21 -11.25
N PRO A 92 -34.57 -12.95 -9.96
CA PRO A 92 -33.65 -13.77 -9.18
C PRO A 92 -33.97 -15.26 -9.29
N CYS A 93 -32.96 -16.06 -9.61
CA CYS A 93 -33.03 -17.50 -9.68
C CYS A 93 -32.00 -18.12 -8.73
N ARG A 94 -32.41 -19.11 -7.93
CA ARG A 94 -31.54 -19.78 -6.98
C ARG A 94 -30.54 -20.69 -7.71
N LEU A 95 -29.27 -20.64 -7.30
CA LEU A 95 -28.24 -21.59 -7.74
C LEU A 95 -28.40 -22.90 -6.97
N THR A 96 -29.16 -23.84 -7.53
CA THR A 96 -29.36 -25.16 -6.93
C THR A 96 -28.10 -26.02 -6.94
N ALA A 97 -27.14 -25.74 -7.83
CA ALA A 97 -25.86 -26.44 -7.89
C ALA A 97 -24.98 -26.25 -6.64
N LEU A 98 -25.22 -25.21 -5.83
CA LEU A 98 -24.55 -24.98 -4.55
C LEU A 98 -25.44 -25.36 -3.34
N GLN A 99 -26.54 -26.09 -3.57
CA GLN A 99 -27.43 -26.48 -2.49
C GLN A 99 -26.73 -27.41 -1.50
N GLY A 100 -26.92 -27.14 -0.20
CA GLY A 100 -26.27 -27.88 0.89
C GLY A 100 -24.91 -27.32 1.29
N LEU A 101 -24.35 -26.38 0.52
CA LEU A 101 -23.16 -25.62 0.89
C LEU A 101 -23.55 -24.28 1.50
N CYS A 102 -22.81 -23.85 2.51
CA CYS A 102 -22.97 -22.53 3.11
C CYS A 102 -21.96 -21.58 2.48
N VAL A 103 -22.39 -20.81 1.47
CA VAL A 103 -21.55 -19.80 0.84
C VAL A 103 -21.41 -18.59 1.77
N HIS A 104 -20.20 -18.10 1.98
CA HIS A 104 -19.97 -16.91 2.80
C HIS A 104 -19.43 -15.71 1.98
N GLN A 105 -18.81 -15.97 0.83
CA GLN A 105 -18.35 -14.90 -0.07
C GLN A 105 -18.65 -15.24 -1.53
N ILE A 106 -19.07 -14.22 -2.29
CA ILE A 106 -19.24 -14.28 -3.75
C ILE A 106 -18.46 -13.14 -4.41
N ALA A 107 -17.82 -13.41 -5.54
CA ALA A 107 -17.13 -12.40 -6.34
C ALA A 107 -17.50 -12.57 -7.81
N SER A 108 -17.89 -11.49 -8.48
CA SER A 108 -18.12 -11.48 -9.92
C SER A 108 -17.05 -10.67 -10.64
N GLY A 109 -16.47 -11.27 -11.69
CA GLY A 109 -15.76 -10.51 -12.71
C GLY A 109 -16.69 -10.14 -13.87
N TYR A 110 -16.13 -9.86 -15.05
CA TYR A 110 -16.91 -9.42 -16.22
C TYR A 110 -18.09 -10.34 -16.59
N GLY A 111 -17.84 -11.64 -16.62
CA GLY A 111 -18.80 -12.67 -17.00
C GLY A 111 -18.51 -14.02 -16.35
N HIS A 112 -17.79 -14.02 -15.22
CA HIS A 112 -17.51 -15.20 -14.42
C HIS A 112 -17.76 -14.88 -12.95
N CYS A 113 -17.96 -15.91 -12.15
CA CYS A 113 -18.21 -15.79 -10.73
C CYS A 113 -17.37 -16.79 -9.96
N LEU A 114 -17.00 -16.40 -8.75
CA LEU A 114 -16.38 -17.24 -7.73
C LEU A 114 -17.32 -17.31 -6.52
N ALA A 115 -17.38 -18.47 -5.86
CA ALA A 115 -17.99 -18.63 -4.54
C ALA A 115 -17.02 -19.30 -3.59
N LEU A 116 -16.97 -18.80 -2.36
CA LEU A 116 -16.22 -19.36 -1.25
C LEU A 116 -17.20 -19.82 -0.17
N THR A 117 -17.11 -21.09 0.20
CA THR A 117 -17.90 -21.66 1.29
C THR A 117 -17.29 -21.37 2.66
N ASP A 118 -18.08 -21.49 3.71
CA ASP A 118 -17.63 -21.46 5.11
C ASP A 118 -16.69 -22.62 5.48
N GLU A 119 -16.68 -23.71 4.71
CA GLU A 119 -15.69 -24.79 4.79
C GLU A 119 -14.37 -24.43 4.06
N GLY A 120 -14.33 -23.31 3.33
CA GLY A 120 -13.18 -22.82 2.58
C GLY A 120 -13.00 -23.53 1.23
N LEU A 121 -14.08 -24.07 0.68
CA LEU A 121 -14.12 -24.65 -0.67
C LEU A 121 -14.37 -23.54 -1.69
N LEU A 122 -13.61 -23.57 -2.79
CA LEU A 122 -13.70 -22.58 -3.85
C LEU A 122 -14.37 -23.16 -5.10
N TYR A 123 -15.40 -22.45 -5.58
CA TYR A 123 -16.12 -22.78 -6.80
C TYR A 123 -16.03 -21.64 -7.82
N ALA A 124 -15.94 -21.99 -9.11
CA ALA A 124 -15.92 -21.04 -10.21
C ALA A 124 -16.88 -21.44 -11.33
N TRP A 125 -17.51 -20.47 -12.01
CA TRP A 125 -18.36 -20.69 -13.18
C TRP A 125 -18.48 -19.46 -14.08
N GLY A 126 -19.05 -19.65 -15.27
CA GLY A 126 -19.29 -18.63 -16.27
C GLY A 126 -18.28 -18.65 -17.41
N ALA A 127 -17.96 -17.47 -17.93
CA ALA A 127 -17.03 -17.26 -19.03
C ALA A 127 -15.60 -17.68 -18.64
N ASN A 128 -14.89 -18.37 -19.54
CA ASN A 128 -13.55 -18.90 -19.27
C ASN A 128 -12.55 -18.69 -20.42
N THR A 129 -12.83 -17.83 -21.39
CA THR A 129 -11.99 -17.63 -22.58
C THR A 129 -10.50 -17.34 -22.26
N TYR A 130 -10.22 -16.76 -21.10
CA TYR A 130 -8.89 -16.40 -20.63
C TYR A 130 -8.36 -17.27 -19.48
N GLY A 131 -9.06 -18.36 -19.13
CA GLY A 131 -8.69 -19.23 -18.01
C GLY A 131 -9.11 -18.68 -16.64
N GLN A 132 -10.01 -17.68 -16.59
CA GLN A 132 -10.44 -17.02 -15.36
C GLN A 132 -11.20 -17.92 -14.37
N LEU A 133 -11.56 -19.15 -14.78
CA LEU A 133 -12.11 -20.14 -13.86
C LEU A 133 -11.04 -20.99 -13.16
N GLY A 134 -9.78 -20.99 -13.60
CA GLY A 134 -8.69 -21.69 -12.90
C GLY A 134 -8.81 -23.23 -12.92
N ASN A 135 -9.55 -23.78 -13.89
CA ASN A 135 -9.86 -25.21 -13.98
C ASN A 135 -9.00 -25.97 -15.00
N GLY A 136 -7.89 -25.37 -15.45
CA GLY A 136 -6.95 -25.99 -16.39
C GLY A 136 -7.37 -25.94 -17.86
N ASN A 137 -8.48 -25.26 -18.19
CA ASN A 137 -8.94 -25.11 -19.57
C ASN A 137 -9.50 -23.69 -19.83
N LYS A 138 -10.06 -23.48 -21.02
CA LYS A 138 -10.66 -22.20 -21.46
C LYS A 138 -12.14 -22.30 -21.83
N SER A 139 -12.80 -23.40 -21.44
CA SER A 139 -14.20 -23.65 -21.76
C SER A 139 -15.11 -23.03 -20.71
N ASN A 140 -16.19 -22.38 -21.16
CA ASN A 140 -17.19 -21.83 -20.25
C ASN A 140 -17.85 -22.95 -19.44
N HIS A 141 -18.19 -22.66 -18.18
CA HIS A 141 -18.90 -23.59 -17.31
C HIS A 141 -20.25 -23.02 -16.90
N LEU A 142 -21.31 -23.76 -17.25
CA LEU A 142 -22.69 -23.35 -16.98
C LEU A 142 -23.13 -23.63 -15.54
N SER A 143 -22.33 -24.42 -14.81
CA SER A 143 -22.54 -24.77 -13.41
C SER A 143 -21.24 -24.57 -12.63
N PRO A 144 -21.31 -24.27 -11.33
CA PRO A 144 -20.15 -24.22 -10.43
C PRO A 144 -19.27 -25.47 -10.53
N VAL A 145 -17.97 -25.25 -10.70
CA VAL A 145 -16.94 -26.28 -10.63
C VAL A 145 -16.02 -25.96 -9.47
N GLN A 146 -15.74 -26.96 -8.64
CA GLN A 146 -14.80 -26.82 -7.55
C GLN A 146 -13.37 -26.73 -8.11
N ILE A 147 -12.60 -25.77 -7.63
CA ILE A 147 -11.18 -25.59 -7.98
C ILE A 147 -10.33 -25.58 -6.70
N MET A 148 -9.03 -25.81 -6.84
CA MET A 148 -8.09 -25.83 -5.70
C MET A 148 -8.45 -26.84 -4.60
N ALA A 149 -9.10 -27.95 -4.95
CA ALA A 149 -9.51 -28.98 -3.99
C ALA A 149 -8.33 -29.69 -3.31
N ASP A 150 -7.14 -29.63 -3.91
CA ASP A 150 -5.87 -30.16 -3.39
C ASP A 150 -5.12 -29.17 -2.49
N LYS A 151 -5.66 -27.96 -2.30
CA LYS A 151 -5.03 -26.89 -1.51
C LYS A 151 -5.61 -26.82 -0.10
N GLU A 152 -4.89 -26.07 0.74
CA GLU A 152 -5.38 -25.68 2.05
C GLU A 152 -6.67 -24.84 1.93
N ARG A 153 -7.36 -24.69 3.06
CA ARG A 153 -8.56 -23.88 3.21
C ARG A 153 -8.37 -22.49 2.59
N ILE A 154 -9.26 -22.12 1.68
CA ILE A 154 -9.33 -20.77 1.13
C ILE A 154 -10.06 -19.87 2.12
N VAL A 155 -9.53 -18.67 2.34
CA VAL A 155 -10.09 -17.68 3.29
C VAL A 155 -10.58 -16.42 2.60
N GLU A 156 -10.22 -16.22 1.34
CA GLU A 156 -10.55 -15.01 0.60
C GLU A 156 -10.55 -15.27 -0.90
N VAL A 157 -11.52 -14.70 -1.60
CA VAL A 157 -11.60 -14.73 -3.06
C VAL A 157 -11.89 -13.35 -3.61
N ALA A 158 -11.38 -13.07 -4.80
CA ALA A 158 -11.63 -11.82 -5.48
C ALA A 158 -11.61 -12.01 -7.00
N ALA A 159 -12.42 -11.23 -7.70
CA ALA A 159 -12.49 -11.24 -9.15
C ALA A 159 -12.56 -9.80 -9.66
N CYS A 160 -11.88 -9.54 -10.77
CA CYS A 160 -11.86 -8.22 -11.38
C CYS A 160 -12.77 -8.15 -12.60
N HIS A 161 -13.56 -7.09 -12.67
CA HIS A 161 -14.43 -6.80 -13.80
C HIS A 161 -13.64 -6.41 -15.06
N SER A 162 -12.56 -5.62 -14.95
CA SER A 162 -11.87 -5.05 -16.12
C SER A 162 -10.88 -5.99 -16.82
N THR A 163 -10.32 -6.98 -16.11
CA THR A 163 -9.20 -7.78 -16.64
C THR A 163 -9.39 -9.29 -16.60
N HIS A 164 -10.62 -9.79 -16.43
CA HIS A 164 -10.90 -11.23 -16.41
C HIS A 164 -9.93 -12.01 -15.49
N THR A 165 -9.50 -11.40 -14.40
CA THR A 165 -8.53 -11.95 -13.46
C THR A 165 -9.26 -12.38 -12.19
N SER A 166 -8.87 -13.52 -11.65
CA SER A 166 -9.34 -14.06 -10.38
C SER A 166 -8.15 -14.24 -9.43
N ALA A 167 -8.42 -14.11 -8.13
CA ALA A 167 -7.44 -14.31 -7.08
C ALA A 167 -8.07 -15.01 -5.87
N ALA A 168 -7.24 -15.75 -5.13
CA ALA A 168 -7.63 -16.35 -3.86
C ALA A 168 -6.46 -16.35 -2.86
N LYS A 169 -6.78 -16.34 -1.57
CA LYS A 169 -5.80 -16.45 -0.48
C LYS A 169 -6.10 -17.68 0.38
N THR A 170 -5.07 -18.44 0.71
CA THR A 170 -5.17 -19.58 1.65
C THR A 170 -5.05 -19.14 3.10
N GLN A 171 -5.44 -20.02 4.02
CA GLN A 171 -5.31 -19.78 5.47
C GLN A 171 -3.85 -19.54 5.92
N SER A 172 -2.86 -20.14 5.24
CA SER A 172 -1.43 -19.90 5.47
C SER A 172 -0.93 -18.56 4.90
N GLY A 173 -1.80 -17.80 4.22
CA GLY A 173 -1.49 -16.49 3.66
C GLY A 173 -0.93 -16.52 2.23
N GLN A 174 -0.89 -17.68 1.57
CA GLN A 174 -0.45 -17.77 0.18
C GLN A 174 -1.51 -17.19 -0.77
N VAL A 175 -1.08 -16.30 -1.67
CA VAL A 175 -1.96 -15.65 -2.65
C VAL A 175 -1.77 -16.27 -4.03
N TYR A 176 -2.86 -16.70 -4.64
CA TYR A 176 -2.93 -17.26 -5.98
C TYR A 176 -3.65 -16.31 -6.93
N MET A 177 -3.25 -16.33 -8.20
CA MET A 177 -3.90 -15.58 -9.28
C MET A 177 -4.03 -16.41 -10.57
N TRP A 178 -5.09 -16.18 -11.33
CA TRP A 178 -5.32 -16.82 -12.63
C TRP A 178 -6.26 -15.98 -13.51
N GLY A 179 -6.45 -16.39 -14.77
CA GLY A 179 -7.15 -15.61 -15.79
C GLY A 179 -6.20 -14.78 -16.65
N GLN A 180 -6.63 -13.61 -17.10
CA GLN A 180 -5.82 -12.78 -17.99
C GLN A 180 -4.82 -11.89 -17.24
N CYS A 181 -3.54 -12.24 -17.31
CA CYS A 181 -2.46 -11.59 -16.57
C CYS A 181 -1.44 -11.00 -17.56
N ARG A 182 -1.39 -9.67 -17.70
CA ARG A 182 -0.49 -8.96 -18.64
C ARG A 182 -0.53 -9.51 -20.08
N GLY A 183 -1.72 -9.85 -20.58
CA GLY A 183 -1.92 -10.39 -21.92
C GLY A 183 -1.73 -11.90 -22.05
N GLN A 184 -1.33 -12.60 -20.97
CA GLN A 184 -1.24 -14.05 -20.94
C GLN A 184 -2.46 -14.66 -20.26
N ALA A 185 -2.92 -15.82 -20.76
CA ALA A 185 -4.01 -16.59 -20.17
C ALA A 185 -3.45 -17.65 -19.22
N ILE A 186 -3.59 -17.43 -17.92
CA ILE A 186 -3.19 -18.37 -16.86
C ILE A 186 -4.41 -19.23 -16.52
N VAL A 187 -4.40 -20.50 -16.91
CA VAL A 187 -5.56 -21.40 -16.79
C VAL A 187 -5.64 -22.17 -15.46
N LEU A 188 -4.60 -22.11 -14.63
CA LEU A 188 -4.52 -22.74 -13.32
C LEU A 188 -4.08 -21.70 -12.27
N PRO A 189 -4.57 -21.80 -11.01
CA PRO A 189 -4.13 -20.93 -9.92
C PRO A 189 -2.62 -20.91 -9.78
N HIS A 190 -2.01 -19.74 -10.03
CA HIS A 190 -0.57 -19.54 -9.96
C HIS A 190 -0.21 -18.84 -8.65
N LEU A 191 0.74 -19.39 -7.90
CA LEU A 191 1.21 -18.81 -6.65
C LEU A 191 1.96 -17.50 -6.93
N THR A 192 1.68 -16.47 -6.14
CA THR A 192 2.28 -15.13 -6.26
C THR A 192 3.21 -14.83 -5.10
N HIS A 193 3.99 -13.76 -5.23
CA HIS A 193 4.80 -13.19 -4.14
C HIS A 193 4.03 -12.21 -3.25
N PHE A 194 2.74 -11.98 -3.51
CA PHE A 194 1.94 -11.00 -2.77
C PHE A 194 1.46 -11.57 -1.43
N ALA A 195 1.28 -10.66 -0.47
CA ALA A 195 0.67 -10.97 0.82
C ALA A 195 -0.86 -10.83 0.81
N ASN A 196 -1.40 -10.00 -0.10
CA ASN A 196 -2.83 -9.69 -0.19
C ASN A 196 -3.35 -9.84 -1.62
N THR A 197 -4.63 -10.18 -1.77
CA THR A 197 -5.26 -10.26 -3.09
C THR A 197 -5.43 -8.88 -3.74
N ASP A 198 -5.48 -7.81 -2.95
CA ASP A 198 -5.54 -6.42 -3.44
C ASP A 198 -4.32 -6.08 -4.32
N ASP A 199 -3.13 -6.55 -3.94
CA ASP A 199 -1.89 -6.31 -4.68
C ASP A 199 -1.92 -6.96 -6.07
N VAL A 200 -2.64 -8.08 -6.23
CA VAL A 200 -2.84 -8.74 -7.52
C VAL A 200 -3.52 -7.77 -8.49
N PHE A 201 -4.60 -7.13 -8.06
CA PHE A 201 -5.34 -6.22 -8.94
C PHE A 201 -4.67 -4.86 -9.09
N ALA A 202 -3.94 -4.38 -8.08
CA ALA A 202 -3.10 -3.19 -8.21
C ALA A 202 -2.03 -3.37 -9.30
N CYS A 203 -1.43 -4.57 -9.40
CA CYS A 203 -0.33 -4.85 -10.32
C CYS A 203 -0.76 -5.37 -11.70
N PHE A 204 -1.91 -6.04 -11.79
CA PHE A 204 -2.34 -6.77 -12.99
C PHE A 204 -3.68 -6.32 -13.57
N ALA A 205 -4.45 -5.46 -12.88
CA ALA A 205 -5.64 -4.85 -13.47
C ALA A 205 -5.29 -3.57 -14.24
N THR A 206 -6.07 -3.28 -15.29
CA THR A 206 -5.96 -2.04 -16.08
C THR A 206 -7.36 -1.43 -16.22
N PRO A 207 -7.68 -0.31 -15.55
CA PRO A 207 -6.85 0.41 -14.58
C PRO A 207 -6.56 -0.42 -13.31
N SER A 208 -5.51 -0.05 -12.58
CA SER A 208 -5.24 -0.60 -11.25
C SER A 208 -6.42 -0.33 -10.32
N VAL A 209 -6.96 -1.37 -9.70
CA VAL A 209 -8.12 -1.29 -8.81
C VAL A 209 -7.87 -2.12 -7.56
N MET A 210 -8.51 -1.73 -6.45
CA MET A 210 -8.72 -2.59 -5.28
C MET A 210 -10.15 -3.13 -5.32
N TRP A 211 -10.36 -4.35 -4.83
CA TRP A 211 -11.70 -4.95 -4.80
C TRP A 211 -12.42 -4.70 -3.47
N ARG A 212 -11.66 -4.42 -2.40
CA ARG A 212 -12.21 -3.97 -1.12
C ARG A 212 -12.57 -2.48 -1.17
N LEU A 213 -13.71 -2.14 -0.59
CA LEU A 213 -14.00 -0.75 -0.24
C LEU A 213 -13.00 -0.33 0.83
N MET A 214 -12.38 0.85 0.71
CA MET A 214 -11.59 1.40 1.80
C MET A 214 -12.53 1.64 2.99
N SER A 215 -12.51 0.75 3.98
CA SER A 215 -13.09 1.03 5.27
C SER A 215 -12.12 1.96 5.99
N MET A 216 -12.45 3.23 6.10
CA MET A 216 -11.85 4.09 7.12
C MET A 216 -12.44 3.67 8.47
N GLU A 217 -12.17 2.45 8.90
CA GLU A 217 -12.28 2.12 10.32
C GLU A 217 -11.25 3.02 10.99
N HIS A 218 -11.73 3.97 11.80
CA HIS A 218 -10.87 4.60 12.79
C HIS A 218 -10.55 3.50 13.78
N ASP A 219 -9.51 2.74 13.48
CA ASP A 219 -8.93 1.84 14.47
C ASP A 219 -8.53 2.71 15.65
N ASP A 220 -9.13 2.49 16.82
CA ASP A 220 -8.77 3.12 18.10
C ASP A 220 -7.36 2.71 18.57
N PHE A 221 -6.54 2.12 17.69
CA PHE A 221 -5.24 1.54 17.97
C PHE A 221 -4.18 2.22 17.11
N MET A 222 -3.25 2.92 17.77
CA MET A 222 -2.04 3.42 17.12
C MET A 222 -1.18 2.24 16.68
N THR A 223 -0.62 2.32 15.47
CA THR A 223 0.36 1.33 15.03
C THR A 223 1.61 1.38 15.92
N VAL A 224 2.39 0.30 15.99
CA VAL A 224 3.65 0.26 16.76
C VAL A 224 4.57 1.44 16.41
N ALA A 225 4.65 1.80 15.13
CA ALA A 225 5.46 2.93 14.66
C ALA A 225 4.94 4.28 15.19
N GLU A 226 3.63 4.47 15.22
CA GLU A 226 3.01 5.70 15.72
C GLU A 226 3.08 5.80 17.24
N SER A 227 2.95 4.68 17.96
CA SER A 227 3.17 4.62 19.41
C SER A 227 4.62 5.00 19.76
N LEU A 228 5.61 4.40 19.08
CA LEU A 228 7.02 4.75 19.32
C LEU A 228 7.33 6.21 18.96
N ARG A 229 6.77 6.72 17.86
CA ARG A 229 6.89 8.13 17.48
C ARG A 229 6.37 9.06 18.58
N LYS A 230 5.24 8.72 19.20
CA LYS A 230 4.63 9.52 20.27
C LYS A 230 5.47 9.55 21.54
N GLU A 231 6.16 8.44 21.85
CA GLU A 231 7.00 8.31 23.05
C GLU A 231 8.40 8.93 22.91
N PHE A 232 8.76 9.49 21.74
CA PHE A 232 10.05 10.18 21.59
C PHE A 232 10.12 11.43 22.48
N ASP A 233 11.20 11.55 23.27
CA ASP A 233 11.42 12.64 24.23
C ASP A 233 10.42 12.68 25.40
N SER A 234 9.76 11.55 25.69
CA SER A 234 8.87 11.37 26.84
C SER A 234 9.67 11.00 28.11
N PRO A 235 9.54 11.74 29.23
CA PRO A 235 10.22 11.40 30.47
C PRO A 235 9.55 10.25 31.24
N GLU A 236 8.33 9.84 30.87
CA GLU A 236 7.56 8.82 31.60
C GLU A 236 8.06 7.39 31.32
N THR A 237 8.52 7.14 30.10
CA THR A 237 8.83 5.81 29.56
C THR A 237 10.32 5.59 29.28
N ALA A 238 11.10 6.67 29.24
CA ALA A 238 12.52 6.63 28.93
C ALA A 238 13.38 5.98 30.02
N ASP A 239 14.36 5.19 29.59
CA ASP A 239 15.37 4.53 30.43
C ASP A 239 16.80 5.10 30.22
N LEU A 240 16.90 6.17 29.41
CA LEU A 240 18.14 6.88 29.12
C LEU A 240 17.87 8.33 28.73
N LYS A 241 18.78 9.25 29.10
CA LYS A 241 18.78 10.62 28.58
C LYS A 241 20.14 11.03 28.02
N PHE A 242 20.12 11.76 26.92
CA PHE A 242 21.29 12.45 26.38
C PHE A 242 21.27 13.92 26.79
N SER A 243 22.40 14.44 27.28
CA SER A 243 22.59 15.87 27.54
C SER A 243 23.41 16.50 26.41
N VAL A 244 22.82 17.46 25.69
CA VAL A 244 23.44 18.18 24.58
C VAL A 244 23.19 19.67 24.77
N ASP A 245 24.25 20.47 24.82
CA ASP A 245 24.17 21.93 25.08
C ASP A 245 23.36 22.27 26.36
N GLY A 246 23.44 21.43 27.39
CA GLY A 246 22.68 21.59 28.65
C GLY A 246 21.20 21.23 28.57
N LYS A 247 20.71 20.75 27.42
CA LYS A 247 19.34 20.25 27.24
C LYS A 247 19.32 18.72 27.28
N CYS A 248 18.28 18.15 27.88
CA CYS A 248 18.11 16.70 27.98
C CYS A 248 17.15 16.20 26.90
N ILE A 249 17.46 15.04 26.30
CA ILE A 249 16.62 14.32 25.34
C ILE A 249 16.36 12.92 25.88
N HIS A 250 15.09 12.58 26.09
CA HIS A 250 14.68 11.31 26.70
C HIS A 250 14.47 10.22 25.64
N VAL A 251 15.07 9.04 25.84
CA VAL A 251 15.08 7.95 24.86
C VAL A 251 15.08 6.57 25.51
N HIS A 252 14.84 5.56 24.69
CA HIS A 252 14.76 4.15 25.04
C HIS A 252 15.97 3.36 24.52
N LYS A 253 16.77 2.75 25.40
CA LYS A 253 17.95 1.93 25.06
C LYS A 253 17.61 0.83 24.05
N ALA A 254 16.42 0.22 24.18
CA ALA A 254 15.95 -0.82 23.28
C ALA A 254 15.83 -0.34 21.82
N VAL A 255 15.22 0.82 21.59
CA VAL A 255 15.04 1.38 20.24
C VAL A 255 16.41 1.71 19.63
N LEU A 256 17.31 2.32 20.41
CA LEU A 256 18.66 2.65 19.96
C LEU A 256 19.47 1.40 19.57
N LYS A 257 19.46 0.36 20.41
CA LYS A 257 20.15 -0.93 20.16
C LYS A 257 19.62 -1.68 18.93
N ILE A 258 18.34 -1.48 18.59
CA ILE A 258 17.70 -2.10 17.41
C ILE A 258 18.02 -1.32 16.14
N ARG A 259 18.01 0.02 16.21
CA ARG A 259 18.02 0.88 15.03
C ARG A 259 19.42 1.38 14.64
N CYS A 260 20.40 1.35 15.54
CA CYS A 260 21.75 1.85 15.29
C CYS A 260 22.83 0.91 15.83
N GLU A 261 23.75 0.47 14.96
CA GLU A 261 24.82 -0.47 15.32
C GLU A 261 25.85 0.17 16.27
N HIS A 262 26.06 1.48 16.16
CA HIS A 262 26.90 2.24 17.08
C HIS A 262 26.39 2.10 18.53
N PHE A 263 25.11 2.39 18.76
CA PHE A 263 24.50 2.22 20.09
C PHE A 263 24.42 0.76 20.52
N ARG A 264 24.17 -0.16 19.58
CA ARG A 264 24.20 -1.61 19.86
C ARG A 264 25.56 -2.07 20.39
N SER A 265 26.64 -1.47 19.89
CA SER A 265 28.02 -1.75 20.33
C SER A 265 28.35 -1.04 21.64
N MET A 266 27.97 0.24 21.76
CA MET A 266 28.18 1.09 22.94
C MET A 266 27.57 0.48 24.21
N PHE A 267 26.37 -0.09 24.11
CA PHE A 267 25.65 -0.66 25.25
C PHE A 267 25.84 -2.18 25.41
N ARG A 268 26.99 -2.72 24.99
CA ARG A 268 27.39 -4.08 25.39
C ARG A 268 28.00 -4.03 26.79
N SER A 269 27.78 -5.09 27.56
CA SER A 269 28.09 -5.25 29.00
C SER A 269 29.54 -5.01 29.47
N GLN A 270 30.44 -4.59 28.57
CA GLN A 270 31.83 -4.28 28.83
C GLN A 270 32.10 -2.77 29.02
N TRP A 271 31.10 -1.91 28.78
CA TRP A 271 31.24 -0.45 28.82
C TRP A 271 30.48 0.16 30.02
N THR A 272 31.08 1.18 30.63
CA THR A 272 30.56 1.91 31.80
C THR A 272 29.22 2.61 31.54
N GLU A 273 28.93 2.88 30.27
CA GLU A 273 27.80 3.63 29.77
C GLU A 273 26.48 2.83 29.82
N ASP A 274 26.53 1.49 29.93
CA ASP A 274 25.33 0.67 30.11
C ASP A 274 24.66 0.93 31.49
N GLN A 275 25.47 1.33 32.49
CA GLN A 275 25.02 1.70 33.85
C GLN A 275 24.72 3.19 34.00
N GLN A 276 24.98 4.01 32.98
CA GLN A 276 24.68 5.43 33.03
C GLN A 276 23.26 5.71 32.54
N ASP A 277 22.55 6.53 33.32
CA ASP A 277 21.25 7.07 32.95
C ASP A 277 21.39 8.35 32.11
N VAL A 278 22.59 8.98 32.11
CA VAL A 278 22.88 10.25 31.44
C VAL A 278 24.15 10.13 30.61
N ILE A 279 24.06 10.46 29.32
CA ILE A 279 25.23 10.51 28.42
C ILE A 279 25.40 11.95 27.93
N GLU A 280 26.57 12.53 28.15
CA GLU A 280 26.89 13.89 27.70
C GLU A 280 27.48 13.88 26.29
N ILE A 281 26.94 14.71 25.41
CA ILE A 281 27.42 14.88 24.03
C ILE A 281 27.82 16.34 23.84
N GLY A 282 29.12 16.57 23.59
CA GLY A 282 29.67 17.90 23.31
C GLY A 282 30.10 18.13 21.86
N GLN A 283 30.01 17.11 21.00
CA GLN A 283 30.53 17.17 19.63
C GLN A 283 29.53 17.74 18.61
N PHE A 284 28.23 17.64 18.91
CA PHE A 284 27.16 18.01 18.00
C PHE A 284 26.21 18.97 18.70
N SER A 285 25.60 19.87 17.91
CA SER A 285 24.60 20.79 18.43
C SER A 285 23.31 20.04 18.80
N TYR A 286 22.56 20.60 19.75
CA TYR A 286 21.26 20.08 20.15
C TYR A 286 20.30 19.75 18.98
N PRO A 287 20.03 20.66 18.01
CA PRO A 287 19.08 20.36 16.92
C PRO A 287 19.55 19.20 16.04
N VAL A 288 20.86 19.08 15.80
CA VAL A 288 21.43 17.97 15.01
C VAL A 288 21.26 16.64 15.73
N TYR A 289 21.69 16.57 17.00
CA TYR A 289 21.65 15.32 17.75
C TYR A 289 20.21 14.88 18.06
N ARG A 290 19.32 15.83 18.37
CA ARG A 290 17.89 15.54 18.56
C ARG A 290 17.25 14.97 17.31
N SER A 291 17.54 15.54 16.14
CA SER A 291 17.00 15.05 14.87
C SER A 291 17.56 13.67 14.49
N PHE A 292 18.81 13.38 14.82
CA PHE A 292 19.35 12.03 14.70
C PHE A 292 18.57 11.02 15.56
N LEU A 293 18.36 11.33 16.84
CA LEU A 293 17.60 10.45 17.72
C LEU A 293 16.15 10.31 17.24
N GLN A 294 15.51 11.39 16.82
CA GLN A 294 14.16 11.38 16.26
C GLN A 294 14.05 10.51 15.00
N PHE A 295 15.08 10.50 14.15
CA PHE A 295 15.14 9.65 12.97
C PHE A 295 15.08 8.16 13.34
N LEU A 296 15.71 7.75 14.44
CA LEU A 296 15.68 6.35 14.89
C LEU A 296 14.25 5.88 15.27
N TYR A 297 13.37 6.80 15.67
CA TYR A 297 11.97 6.51 16.01
C TYR A 297 11.02 6.66 14.83
N THR A 298 11.31 7.57 13.91
CA THR A 298 10.31 8.05 12.94
C THR A 298 10.65 7.80 11.48
N ASP A 299 11.90 7.40 11.19
CA ASP A 299 12.44 7.27 9.84
C ASP A 299 12.41 8.57 9.00
N ALA A 300 12.17 9.72 9.65
CA ALA A 300 12.07 11.03 9.03
C ALA A 300 13.05 12.00 9.69
N VAL A 301 13.51 12.99 8.92
CA VAL A 301 14.32 14.11 9.39
C VAL A 301 13.64 15.39 8.93
N ASP A 302 13.50 16.32 9.87
CA ASP A 302 13.01 17.66 9.61
C ASP A 302 14.04 18.65 10.17
N LEU A 303 14.95 19.08 9.29
CA LEU A 303 16.03 20.03 9.60
C LEU A 303 16.24 20.97 8.40
N PRO A 304 16.65 22.22 8.66
CA PRO A 304 17.12 23.10 7.60
C PRO A 304 18.40 22.54 6.96
N PRO A 305 18.68 22.89 5.69
CA PRO A 305 19.82 22.35 4.95
C PRO A 305 21.18 22.68 5.61
N GLU A 306 21.28 23.78 6.36
CA GLU A 306 22.49 24.17 7.08
C GLU A 306 22.80 23.21 8.24
N ASP A 307 21.79 22.87 9.05
CA ASP A 307 21.94 21.90 10.15
C ASP A 307 22.04 20.46 9.63
N ALA A 308 21.49 20.16 8.44
CA ALA A 308 21.62 18.85 7.81
C ALA A 308 23.08 18.48 7.50
N ILE A 309 23.99 19.46 7.43
CA ILE A 309 25.43 19.22 7.33
C ILE A 309 25.97 18.55 8.60
N GLY A 310 25.60 19.06 9.77
CA GLY A 310 26.01 18.46 11.04
C GLY A 310 25.42 17.07 11.21
N LEU A 311 24.20 16.85 10.71
CA LEU A 311 23.59 15.53 10.70
C LEU A 311 24.26 14.56 9.72
N LEU A 312 24.76 15.05 8.58
CA LEU A 312 25.53 14.28 7.62
C LEU A 312 26.86 13.79 8.21
N ASP A 313 27.53 14.65 8.99
CA ASP A 313 28.74 14.29 9.73
C ASP A 313 28.45 13.18 10.76
N LEU A 314 27.42 13.39 11.58
CA LEU A 314 26.96 12.39 12.55
C LEU A 314 26.62 11.06 11.87
N ALA A 315 25.85 11.08 10.79
CA ALA A 315 25.48 9.89 10.04
C ALA A 315 26.71 9.15 9.49
N THR A 316 27.76 9.89 9.10
CA THR A 316 29.02 9.32 8.63
C THR A 316 29.80 8.70 9.80
N SER A 317 29.88 9.39 10.94
CA SER A 317 30.56 8.91 12.15
C SER A 317 29.96 7.62 12.71
N TYR A 318 28.63 7.47 12.62
CA TYR A 318 27.89 6.30 13.10
C TYR A 318 27.59 5.27 12.00
N CYS A 319 28.12 5.46 10.79
CA CYS A 319 27.95 4.56 9.64
C CYS A 319 26.49 4.32 9.21
N GLU A 320 25.61 5.32 9.39
CA GLU A 320 24.19 5.26 9.07
C GLU A 320 23.90 5.66 7.61
N ASN A 321 24.06 4.71 6.69
CA ASN A 321 23.96 4.95 5.23
C ASN A 321 22.60 5.47 4.73
N ARG A 322 21.50 5.11 5.41
CA ARG A 322 20.15 5.60 5.04
C ARG A 322 20.01 7.07 5.41
N LEU A 323 20.47 7.45 6.59
CA LEU A 323 20.46 8.83 7.06
C LEU A 323 21.38 9.71 6.21
N LYS A 324 22.56 9.21 5.83
CA LYS A 324 23.49 9.89 4.90
C LYS A 324 22.79 10.31 3.61
N ARG A 325 22.08 9.37 2.96
CA ARG A 325 21.31 9.63 1.73
C ARG A 325 20.18 10.63 1.94
N LEU A 326 19.47 10.55 3.06
CA LEU A 326 18.39 11.47 3.38
C LEU A 326 18.91 12.91 3.58
N CYS A 327 20.03 13.07 4.29
CA CYS A 327 20.69 14.37 4.49
C CYS A 327 21.12 14.99 3.16
N GLN A 328 21.74 14.19 2.27
CA GLN A 328 22.11 14.65 0.93
C GLN A 328 20.89 15.17 0.14
N GLN A 329 19.75 14.47 0.21
CA GLN A 329 18.52 14.91 -0.47
C GLN A 329 17.95 16.22 0.11
N ILE A 330 17.99 16.40 1.44
CA ILE A 330 17.56 17.64 2.10
C ILE A 330 18.45 18.81 1.63
N ILE A 331 19.77 18.59 1.63
CA ILE A 331 20.73 19.61 1.19
C ILE A 331 20.52 19.97 -0.29
N MET A 332 20.35 18.99 -1.17
CA MET A 332 20.12 19.23 -2.60
C MET A 332 18.82 20.01 -2.88
N ARG A 333 17.77 19.79 -2.07
CA ARG A 333 16.48 20.51 -2.22
C ARG A 333 16.53 21.92 -1.64
N GLY A 334 17.35 22.15 -0.62
CA GLY A 334 17.46 23.41 0.11
C GLY A 334 18.60 24.33 -0.34
N ILE A 335 19.27 24.02 -1.46
CA ILE A 335 20.35 24.86 -1.98
C ILE A 335 19.81 26.21 -2.46
N THR A 336 20.47 27.28 -2.04
CA THR A 336 20.20 28.67 -2.43
C THR A 336 21.53 29.33 -2.81
N VAL A 337 21.47 30.50 -3.44
CA VAL A 337 22.68 31.26 -3.79
C VAL A 337 23.53 31.55 -2.54
N GLU A 338 22.90 31.88 -1.41
CA GLU A 338 23.57 32.28 -0.17
C GLU A 338 24.33 31.13 0.50
N ASN A 339 23.80 29.90 0.44
CA ASN A 339 24.39 28.73 1.09
C ASN A 339 25.13 27.79 0.13
N ALA A 340 25.09 28.01 -1.19
CA ALA A 340 25.65 27.08 -2.17
C ALA A 340 27.13 26.74 -1.92
N PHE A 341 27.93 27.73 -1.54
CA PHE A 341 29.36 27.56 -1.36
C PHE A 341 29.73 26.94 0.00
N THR A 342 28.94 27.18 1.05
CA THR A 342 29.11 26.49 2.35
C THR A 342 28.76 25.02 2.21
N LEU A 343 27.69 24.71 1.47
CA LEU A 343 27.29 23.34 1.15
C LEU A 343 28.32 22.61 0.29
N LEU A 344 28.92 23.29 -0.70
CA LEU A 344 30.01 22.72 -1.49
C LEU A 344 31.23 22.39 -0.62
N SER A 345 31.61 23.27 0.30
CA SER A 345 32.72 23.02 1.23
C SER A 345 32.46 21.83 2.14
N ALA A 346 31.23 21.71 2.64
CA ALA A 346 30.80 20.57 3.43
C ALA A 346 30.84 19.26 2.62
N ALA A 347 30.36 19.26 1.37
CA ALA A 347 30.34 18.08 0.53
C ALA A 347 31.76 17.52 0.29
N ILE A 348 32.74 18.40 0.04
CA ILE A 348 34.16 18.02 -0.09
C ILE A 348 34.70 17.47 1.23
N ARG A 349 34.41 18.13 2.36
CA ARG A 349 34.90 17.72 3.67
C ARG A 349 34.44 16.30 4.06
N TYR A 350 33.20 15.94 3.70
CA TYR A 350 32.60 14.66 4.06
C TYR A 350 32.63 13.60 2.94
N ASP A 351 33.43 13.83 1.90
CA ASP A 351 33.63 12.90 0.79
C ASP A 351 32.28 12.43 0.19
N ALA A 352 31.41 13.40 -0.10
CA ALA A 352 30.07 13.18 -0.62
C ALA A 352 30.02 13.53 -2.11
N GLU A 353 30.58 12.65 -2.96
CA GLU A 353 30.77 12.89 -4.41
C GLU A 353 29.52 13.40 -5.14
N ASP A 354 28.36 12.74 -4.94
CA ASP A 354 27.09 13.12 -5.58
C ASP A 354 26.63 14.54 -5.18
N LEU A 355 26.81 14.88 -3.90
CA LEU A 355 26.44 16.18 -3.36
C LEU A 355 27.42 17.26 -3.83
N GLU A 356 28.71 16.93 -3.87
CA GLU A 356 29.77 17.83 -4.33
C GLU A 356 29.54 18.23 -5.79
N GLU A 357 29.32 17.26 -6.68
CA GLU A 357 29.08 17.54 -8.09
C GLU A 357 27.81 18.37 -8.30
N PHE A 358 26.75 18.12 -7.52
CA PHE A 358 25.53 18.91 -7.57
C PHE A 358 25.74 20.36 -7.11
N CYS A 359 26.36 20.55 -5.93
CA CYS A 359 26.67 21.88 -5.40
C CYS A 359 27.62 22.65 -6.34
N PHE A 360 28.60 21.97 -6.94
CA PHE A 360 29.53 22.56 -7.90
C PHE A 360 28.79 23.08 -9.14
N ARG A 361 27.92 22.27 -9.75
CA ARG A 361 27.11 22.69 -10.90
C ARG A 361 26.20 23.87 -10.58
N PHE A 362 25.57 23.85 -9.39
CA PHE A 362 24.74 24.97 -8.95
C PHE A 362 25.57 26.26 -8.83
N CYS A 363 26.76 26.18 -8.21
CA CYS A 363 27.67 27.32 -8.10
C CYS A 363 28.10 27.87 -9.46
N VAL A 364 28.40 27.00 -10.43
CA VAL A 364 28.79 27.42 -11.79
C VAL A 364 27.64 28.08 -12.55
N ASN A 365 26.41 27.54 -12.45
CA ASN A 365 25.24 28.11 -13.12
C ASN A 365 24.85 29.49 -12.56
N HIS A 366 25.11 29.74 -11.27
CA HIS A 366 24.80 31.00 -10.58
C HIS A 366 26.05 31.80 -10.21
N LEU A 367 27.16 31.62 -10.94
CA LEU A 367 28.49 32.10 -10.58
C LEU A 367 28.53 33.61 -10.25
N THR A 368 27.85 34.44 -11.04
CA THR A 368 27.80 35.90 -10.84
C THR A 368 27.18 36.29 -9.50
N GLN A 369 26.18 35.54 -9.04
CA GLN A 369 25.49 35.82 -7.78
C GLN A 369 26.23 35.18 -6.59
N VAL A 370 26.73 33.95 -6.76
CA VAL A 370 27.46 33.22 -5.71
C VAL A 370 28.77 33.92 -5.34
N THR A 371 29.50 34.49 -6.31
CA THR A 371 30.75 35.23 -6.05
C THR A 371 30.55 36.54 -5.26
N GLN A 372 29.31 37.04 -5.18
CA GLN A 372 28.96 38.22 -4.39
C GLN A 372 28.54 37.87 -2.95
N THR A 373 28.41 36.58 -2.62
CA THR A 373 28.00 36.14 -1.28
C THR A 373 29.16 36.18 -0.29
N GLY A 374 28.86 36.43 0.99
CA GLY A 374 29.86 36.39 2.07
C GLY A 374 30.51 35.02 2.24
N ALA A 375 29.76 33.93 1.97
CA ALA A 375 30.25 32.56 2.04
C ALA A 375 31.43 32.30 1.09
N PHE A 376 31.40 32.86 -0.12
CA PHE A 376 32.48 32.72 -1.10
C PHE A 376 33.79 33.33 -0.62
N TRP A 377 33.72 34.48 0.06
CA TRP A 377 34.89 35.21 0.56
C TRP A 377 35.50 34.63 1.84
N GLN A 378 34.78 33.77 2.55
CA GLN A 378 35.24 33.12 3.78
C GLN A 378 35.95 31.79 3.55
N VAL A 379 36.05 31.32 2.31
CA VAL A 379 36.60 29.98 2.01
C VAL A 379 38.12 29.99 1.91
N ASP A 380 38.71 28.85 2.29
CA ASP A 380 40.15 28.60 2.16
C ASP A 380 40.65 28.78 0.71
N GLY A 381 41.82 29.40 0.58
CA GLY A 381 42.43 29.73 -0.71
C GLY A 381 42.80 28.50 -1.54
N ALA A 382 43.03 27.34 -0.92
CA ALA A 382 43.26 26.08 -1.66
C ALA A 382 41.99 25.59 -2.36
N MET A 383 40.86 25.55 -1.63
CA MET A 383 39.57 25.16 -2.18
C MET A 383 39.11 26.13 -3.28
N LEU A 384 39.35 27.44 -3.09
CA LEU A 384 39.02 28.45 -4.10
C LEU A 384 39.81 28.24 -5.41
N LYS A 385 41.11 27.93 -5.33
CA LYS A 385 41.93 27.63 -6.51
C LYS A 385 41.44 26.40 -7.25
N GLU A 386 41.08 25.34 -6.52
CA GLU A 386 40.54 24.11 -7.12
C GLU A 386 39.19 24.38 -7.79
N PHE A 387 38.31 25.15 -7.13
CA PHE A 387 37.03 25.56 -7.70
C PHE A 387 37.22 26.34 -9.01
N ILE A 388 38.12 27.34 -9.05
CA ILE A 388 38.39 28.14 -10.26
C ILE A 388 38.98 27.27 -11.37
N SER A 389 39.94 26.39 -11.04
CA SER A 389 40.54 25.44 -11.98
C SER A 389 39.46 24.55 -12.61
N ARG A 390 38.58 23.97 -11.78
CA ARG A 390 37.49 23.09 -12.23
C ARG A 390 36.44 23.85 -13.04
N ALA A 391 36.03 25.05 -12.60
CA ALA A 391 35.11 25.92 -13.32
C ALA A 391 35.65 26.34 -14.70
N SER A 392 36.97 26.59 -14.80
CA SER A 392 37.61 26.94 -16.07
C SER A 392 37.54 25.80 -17.10
N ARG A 393 37.70 24.55 -16.66
CA ARG A 393 37.57 23.35 -17.51
C ARG A 393 36.14 23.15 -18.00
N CYS A 394 35.15 23.53 -17.20
CA CYS A 394 33.73 23.48 -17.54
C CYS A 394 33.28 24.64 -18.46
N GLY A 395 34.18 25.55 -18.84
CA GLY A 395 33.85 26.67 -19.73
C GLY A 395 33.09 27.81 -19.05
N ALA A 396 33.05 27.86 -17.71
CA ALA A 396 32.30 28.86 -16.94
C ALA A 396 32.74 30.33 -17.20
N PHE A 397 33.94 30.53 -17.76
CA PHE A 397 34.52 31.84 -18.07
C PHE A 397 34.57 32.15 -19.57
N LYS A 398 33.97 31.32 -20.44
CA LYS A 398 33.86 31.63 -21.87
C LYS A 398 32.59 32.45 -22.10
N ASN A 399 32.76 33.66 -22.65
CA ASN A 399 31.66 34.51 -23.11
C ASN A 399 30.87 33.87 -24.25
#